data_AF-F3ZH32-F1
#
_entry.id   AF-F3ZH32-F1
#
_cell.length_a   1.000
_cell.length_b   1.000
_cell.length_c   1.000
_cell.angle_alpha   90.00
_cell.angle_beta   90.00
_cell.angle_gamma   90.00
#
_symmetry.space_group_name_H-M   'P 1'
#
loop_
_entity.id
_entity.type
_entity.pdbx_description
1 polymer ?
#
loop_
_entity_poly.entity_id
_entity_poly.type
_entity_poly.pdbx_seq_one_letter_code
_entity_poly.pdbx_strand_id
1 'polypeptide(L)'
;MPASATGTPAPAGSPPAPPAASPPATPRPLAITADALRSRAARSCRQVSTGLFRRDAARAPEVPLCAGEGGTLHWTADLDIDCDGRPGPVCNAASGPYFQGTTAWNGSDGRPLSADEVPYVVVPGPSARWRPAASGVTGGTLAVLVHGGRVRYAVVGDTGPTDVIGEASYAAALSLGLGGAPQAAGTQDDVLYLLFPDTRVHPIEDPAAARAAGRARVSRYLRETAP
;
A
#
# COMPACT_ATOMS: atom_id res chain seq x y z
N MET A 1 -11.65 -50.00 87.12
CA MET A 1 -11.50 -48.52 87.20
C MET A 1 -10.04 -48.24 87.56
N PRO A 2 -9.33 -47.24 87.01
CA PRO A 2 -9.61 -46.24 85.94
C PRO A 2 -8.58 -46.43 84.77
N ALA A 3 -8.40 -45.60 83.74
CA ALA A 3 -9.21 -44.68 82.94
C ALA A 3 -8.43 -44.54 81.62
N SER A 4 -9.09 -44.74 80.47
CA SER A 4 -8.50 -44.50 79.15
C SER A 4 -8.51 -43.01 78.84
N ALA A 5 -7.34 -42.44 78.52
CA ALA A 5 -7.21 -41.08 78.03
C ALA A 5 -7.36 -41.06 76.49
N THR A 6 -8.35 -40.30 76.02
CA THR A 6 -8.68 -40.04 74.62
C THR A 6 -7.75 -38.98 74.04
N GLY A 7 -7.06 -39.33 72.95
CA GLY A 7 -6.27 -38.38 72.14
C GLY A 7 -7.16 -37.54 71.23
N THR A 8 -6.93 -36.23 71.22
CA THR A 8 -7.58 -35.24 70.33
C THR A 8 -7.02 -35.36 68.91
N PRO A 9 -7.84 -35.35 67.84
CA PRO A 9 -7.32 -35.35 66.47
C PRO A 9 -6.90 -33.94 66.03
N ALA A 10 -5.79 -33.86 65.30
CA ALA A 10 -5.30 -32.63 64.67
C ALA A 10 -6.16 -32.22 63.46
N PRO A 11 -6.26 -30.92 63.13
CA PRO A 11 -7.04 -30.46 61.99
C PRO A 11 -6.31 -30.80 60.67
N ALA A 12 -7.04 -31.38 59.73
CA ALA A 12 -6.56 -31.62 58.37
C ALA A 12 -6.41 -30.28 57.63
N GLY A 13 -5.19 -29.95 57.20
CA GLY A 13 -4.92 -28.78 56.36
C GLY A 13 -5.55 -28.95 54.97
N SER A 14 -6.23 -27.91 54.49
CA SER A 14 -6.79 -27.87 53.13
C SER A 14 -5.69 -27.88 52.06
N PRO A 15 -5.92 -28.53 50.90
CA PRO A 15 -4.94 -28.55 49.82
C PRO A 15 -4.75 -27.15 49.21
N PRO A 16 -3.56 -26.83 48.68
CA PRO A 16 -3.30 -25.56 48.03
C PRO A 16 -4.12 -25.43 46.74
N ALA A 17 -4.68 -24.24 46.52
CA ALA A 17 -5.41 -23.91 45.30
C ALA A 17 -4.46 -23.97 44.08
N PRO A 18 -4.94 -24.44 42.91
CA PRO A 18 -4.13 -24.46 41.69
C PRO A 18 -3.76 -23.03 41.26
N PRO A 19 -2.60 -22.82 40.62
CA PRO A 19 -2.21 -21.51 40.13
C PRO A 19 -3.23 -21.02 39.10
N ALA A 20 -3.68 -19.77 39.26
CA ALA A 20 -4.57 -19.13 38.31
C ALA A 20 -3.92 -19.10 36.91
N ALA A 21 -4.63 -19.65 35.92
CA ALA A 21 -4.18 -19.57 34.53
C ALA A 21 -4.07 -18.10 34.12
N SER A 22 -2.91 -17.73 33.56
CA SER A 22 -2.73 -16.38 32.99
C SER A 22 -3.75 -16.17 31.87
N PRO A 23 -4.36 -14.97 31.76
CA PRO A 23 -5.29 -14.68 30.67
C PRO A 23 -4.58 -14.89 29.33
N PRO A 24 -5.28 -15.39 28.29
CA PRO A 24 -4.68 -15.52 26.98
C PRO A 24 -4.16 -14.16 26.51
N ALA A 25 -2.90 -14.10 26.11
CA ALA A 25 -2.30 -12.90 25.56
C ALA A 25 -3.14 -12.43 24.37
N THR A 26 -3.68 -11.21 24.45
CA THR A 26 -4.40 -10.62 23.32
C THR A 26 -3.44 -10.57 22.13
N PRO A 27 -3.81 -11.09 20.94
CA PRO A 27 -2.94 -11.04 19.78
C PRO A 27 -2.52 -9.60 19.52
N ARG A 28 -1.21 -9.33 19.53
CA ARG A 28 -0.69 -8.01 19.20
C ARG A 28 -1.19 -7.66 17.79
N PRO A 29 -1.73 -6.44 17.56
CA PRO A 29 -2.11 -6.02 16.22
C PRO A 29 -0.92 -6.20 15.28
N LEU A 30 -1.12 -6.89 14.15
CA LEU A 30 -0.10 -7.04 13.13
C LEU A 30 0.38 -5.64 12.70
N ALA A 31 1.65 -5.35 12.97
CA ALA A 31 2.24 -4.06 12.64
C ALA A 31 2.31 -3.91 11.12
N ILE A 32 1.84 -2.77 10.59
CA ILE A 32 2.03 -2.43 9.18
C ILE A 32 3.51 -2.10 8.99
N THR A 33 4.25 -3.03 8.39
CA THR A 33 5.67 -2.87 8.08
C THR A 33 5.92 -3.15 6.60
N ALA A 34 6.99 -2.58 6.06
CA ALA A 34 7.38 -2.79 4.67
C ALA A 34 7.58 -4.29 4.38
N ASP A 35 8.27 -5.00 5.27
CA ASP A 35 8.57 -6.43 5.09
C ASP A 35 7.32 -7.30 5.17
N ALA A 36 6.37 -6.96 6.05
CA ALA A 36 5.09 -7.66 6.10
C ALA A 36 4.33 -7.51 4.76
N LEU A 37 4.30 -6.31 4.18
CA LEU A 37 3.61 -6.07 2.90
C LEU A 37 4.31 -6.75 1.72
N ARG A 38 5.65 -6.69 1.65
CA ARG A 38 6.41 -7.42 0.64
C ARG A 38 6.19 -8.92 0.74
N SER A 39 6.27 -9.46 1.95
CA SER A 39 6.05 -10.90 2.19
C SER A 39 4.62 -11.32 1.85
N ARG A 40 3.63 -10.43 2.06
CA ARG A 40 2.23 -10.66 1.71
C ARG A 40 2.03 -10.67 0.19
N ALA A 41 2.60 -9.71 -0.52
CA ALA A 41 2.52 -9.62 -1.98
C ALA A 41 3.23 -10.82 -2.65
N ALA A 42 4.44 -11.17 -2.20
CA ALA A 42 5.25 -12.23 -2.79
C ALA A 42 4.64 -13.65 -2.68
N ARG A 43 3.62 -13.86 -1.83
CA ARG A 43 2.98 -15.17 -1.66
C ARG A 43 2.16 -15.62 -2.87
N SER A 44 1.61 -14.69 -3.64
CA SER A 44 0.76 -15.03 -4.77
C SER A 44 0.88 -13.99 -5.87
N CYS A 45 1.09 -14.47 -7.09
CA CYS A 45 0.94 -13.65 -8.28
C CYS A 45 0.19 -14.46 -9.33
N ARG A 46 -1.09 -14.17 -9.51
CA ARG A 46 -1.81 -14.55 -10.72
C ARG A 46 -1.77 -13.36 -11.66
N GLN A 47 -0.93 -13.42 -12.69
CA GLN A 47 -0.83 -12.33 -13.64
C GLN A 47 -2.20 -12.02 -14.28
N VAL A 48 -2.58 -10.75 -14.29
CA VAL A 48 -3.84 -10.27 -14.89
C VAL A 48 -3.63 -9.50 -16.19
N SER A 49 -2.37 -9.12 -16.50
CA SER A 49 -2.01 -8.51 -17.77
C SER A 49 -1.70 -9.55 -18.85
N THR A 50 -2.03 -9.25 -20.11
CA THR A 50 -1.57 -10.03 -21.27
C THR A 50 -0.14 -9.59 -21.64
N GLY A 51 0.84 -10.18 -20.95
CA GLY A 51 2.27 -9.84 -21.07
C GLY A 51 2.82 -8.97 -19.94
N LEU A 52 4.12 -8.71 -20.01
CA LEU A 52 4.88 -7.94 -19.02
C LEU A 52 4.96 -6.46 -19.40
N PHE A 53 5.07 -5.58 -18.40
CA PHE A 53 5.31 -4.15 -18.56
C PHE A 53 6.81 -3.83 -18.49
N ARG A 54 7.19 -2.69 -19.04
CA ARG A 54 8.54 -2.14 -18.93
C ARG A 54 8.62 -1.20 -17.74
N ARG A 55 9.81 -1.14 -17.13
CA ARG A 55 10.19 -0.13 -16.15
C ARG A 55 10.37 1.24 -16.81
N ASP A 56 11.24 1.29 -17.83
CA ASP A 56 11.35 2.43 -18.74
C ASP A 56 10.97 2.11 -20.19
N ALA A 57 10.63 3.13 -20.97
CA ALA A 57 10.33 3.00 -22.41
C ALA A 57 11.45 2.32 -23.23
N ALA A 58 12.72 2.51 -22.84
CA ALA A 58 13.89 1.96 -23.53
C ALA A 58 14.27 0.53 -23.08
N ARG A 59 13.57 -0.05 -22.09
CA ARG A 59 13.89 -1.36 -21.52
C ARG A 59 13.08 -2.49 -22.15
N ALA A 60 13.56 -3.72 -21.97
CA ALA A 60 12.75 -4.90 -22.24
C ALA A 60 11.63 -5.04 -21.20
N PRO A 61 10.46 -5.58 -21.57
CA PRO A 61 9.37 -5.80 -20.62
C PRO A 61 9.70 -6.95 -19.65
N GLU A 62 9.57 -6.70 -18.35
CA GLU A 62 9.95 -7.65 -17.29
C GLU A 62 8.99 -7.66 -16.08
N VAL A 63 8.10 -6.66 -15.96
CA VAL A 63 7.25 -6.48 -14.77
C VAL A 63 5.87 -7.13 -14.98
N PRO A 64 5.50 -8.19 -14.24
CA PRO A 64 4.15 -8.71 -14.26
C PRO A 64 3.20 -7.84 -13.42
N LEU A 65 1.96 -7.68 -13.88
CA LEU A 65 0.88 -7.12 -13.04
C LEU A 65 0.10 -8.28 -12.41
N CYS A 66 0.23 -8.41 -11.09
CA CYS A 66 -0.26 -9.55 -10.34
C CYS A 66 -1.58 -9.25 -9.64
N ALA A 67 -2.55 -10.16 -9.71
CA ALA A 67 -3.56 -10.30 -8.67
C ALA A 67 -2.98 -11.12 -7.52
N GLY A 68 -3.03 -10.54 -6.32
CA GLY A 68 -2.63 -11.18 -5.08
C GLY A 68 -3.82 -11.52 -4.18
N GLU A 69 -3.51 -12.05 -3.01
CA GLU A 69 -4.51 -12.33 -1.99
C GLU A 69 -5.26 -11.07 -1.51
N GLY A 70 -6.42 -11.27 -0.86
CA GLY A 70 -7.24 -10.18 -0.32
C GLY A 70 -7.79 -9.23 -1.39
N GLY A 71 -7.86 -9.67 -2.65
CA GLY A 71 -8.34 -8.87 -3.79
C GLY A 71 -7.38 -7.75 -4.21
N THR A 72 -6.10 -7.85 -3.84
CA THR A 72 -5.09 -6.83 -4.17
C THR A 72 -4.58 -6.99 -5.59
N LEU A 73 -4.14 -5.88 -6.19
CA LEU A 73 -3.27 -5.89 -7.36
C LEU A 73 -1.90 -5.36 -6.96
N HIS A 74 -0.83 -5.92 -7.50
CA HIS A 74 0.51 -5.44 -7.20
C HIS A 74 1.52 -5.68 -8.33
N TRP A 75 2.59 -4.91 -8.28
CA TRP A 75 3.79 -5.07 -9.10
C TRP A 75 4.98 -4.43 -8.37
N THR A 76 6.19 -4.81 -8.78
CA THR A 76 7.42 -4.18 -8.31
C THR A 76 8.16 -3.58 -9.50
N ALA A 77 8.31 -2.27 -9.50
CA ALA A 77 8.98 -1.49 -10.53
C ALA A 77 9.96 -0.50 -9.89
N ASP A 78 10.69 0.22 -10.71
CA ASP A 78 11.26 1.51 -10.37
C ASP A 78 10.17 2.55 -10.03
N LEU A 79 10.59 3.77 -9.68
CA LEU A 79 9.70 4.90 -9.51
C LEU A 79 10.17 6.08 -10.35
N ASP A 80 9.45 6.34 -11.44
CA ASP A 80 9.60 7.54 -12.26
C ASP A 80 8.64 8.64 -11.80
N ILE A 81 9.08 9.90 -11.89
CA ILE A 81 8.27 11.05 -11.52
C ILE A 81 7.32 11.39 -12.65
N ASP A 82 6.04 11.30 -12.36
CA ASP A 82 4.99 11.95 -13.14
C ASP A 82 4.72 13.35 -12.54
N CYS A 83 4.81 14.36 -13.40
CA CYS A 83 4.55 15.75 -13.04
C CYS A 83 3.20 16.25 -13.57
N ASP A 84 2.39 15.38 -14.17
CA ASP A 84 1.12 15.78 -14.77
C ASP A 84 0.13 16.34 -13.74
N GLY A 85 -0.78 17.18 -14.23
CA GLY A 85 -1.79 17.86 -13.43
C GLY A 85 -1.62 19.37 -13.33
N ARG A 86 -2.21 19.97 -12.29
CA ARG A 86 -2.23 21.42 -12.16
C ARG A 86 -0.80 21.95 -11.93
N PRO A 87 -0.33 22.94 -12.71
CA PRO A 87 1.00 23.50 -12.54
C PRO A 87 1.21 24.02 -11.12
N GLY A 88 2.29 23.58 -10.49
CA GLY A 88 2.76 24.03 -9.18
C GLY A 88 4.19 24.57 -9.22
N PRO A 89 4.79 24.86 -8.06
CA PRO A 89 6.17 25.35 -7.98
C PRO A 89 7.23 24.38 -8.50
N VAL A 90 7.00 23.07 -8.41
CA VAL A 90 7.99 22.03 -8.79
C VAL A 90 7.57 21.33 -10.08
N CYS A 91 6.33 20.85 -10.17
CA CYS A 91 5.77 20.23 -11.37
C CYS A 91 4.98 21.24 -12.20
N ASN A 92 5.52 21.61 -13.36
CA ASN A 92 4.95 22.54 -14.33
C ASN A 92 5.61 22.36 -15.70
N ALA A 93 5.35 23.26 -16.65
CA ALA A 93 5.93 23.18 -18.00
C ALA A 93 7.47 23.22 -18.04
N ALA A 94 8.15 23.73 -17.00
CA ALA A 94 9.61 23.70 -16.90
C ALA A 94 10.14 22.34 -16.42
N SER A 95 9.29 21.45 -15.92
CA SER A 95 9.67 20.10 -15.45
C SER A 95 10.00 19.16 -16.61
N GLY A 96 9.60 19.47 -17.84
CA GLY A 96 10.04 18.75 -19.02
C GLY A 96 9.02 18.77 -20.16
N PRO A 97 9.42 18.23 -21.34
CA PRO A 97 8.58 18.24 -22.54
C PRO A 97 7.35 17.33 -22.45
N TYR A 98 7.30 16.43 -21.46
CA TYR A 98 6.22 15.48 -21.27
C TYR A 98 5.14 15.96 -20.29
N PHE A 99 5.34 17.10 -19.63
CA PHE A 99 4.36 17.66 -18.71
C PHE A 99 3.02 17.94 -19.39
N GLN A 100 1.95 17.45 -18.78
CA GLN A 100 0.57 17.76 -19.13
C GLN A 100 -0.12 18.49 -17.99
N GLY A 101 -0.85 19.56 -18.33
CA GLY A 101 -1.63 20.35 -17.36
C GLY A 101 -2.90 19.65 -16.82
N THR A 102 -3.01 18.33 -16.96
CA THR A 102 -4.19 17.54 -16.63
C THR A 102 -3.79 16.18 -16.07
N THR A 103 -4.69 15.55 -15.32
CA THR A 103 -4.59 14.15 -14.89
C THR A 103 -5.81 13.37 -15.39
N ALA A 104 -5.75 12.05 -15.46
CA ALA A 104 -6.88 11.20 -15.87
C ALA A 104 -8.10 11.34 -14.95
N TRP A 105 -7.89 11.75 -13.69
CA TRP A 105 -8.96 12.06 -12.74
C TRP A 105 -8.76 13.41 -12.08
N ASN A 106 -9.86 14.11 -11.84
CA ASN A 106 -9.88 15.41 -11.16
C ASN A 106 -10.13 15.26 -9.66
N GLY A 107 -9.71 16.27 -8.90
CA GLY A 107 -10.08 16.48 -7.50
C GLY A 107 -11.57 16.77 -7.32
N SER A 108 -12.01 16.83 -6.07
CA SER A 108 -13.40 17.17 -5.73
C SER A 108 -13.81 18.59 -6.14
N ASP A 109 -12.84 19.47 -6.39
CA ASP A 109 -13.01 20.82 -6.95
C ASP A 109 -13.15 20.85 -8.48
N GLY A 110 -13.12 19.69 -9.14
CA GLY A 110 -13.22 19.53 -10.58
C GLY A 110 -11.94 19.87 -11.36
N ARG A 111 -10.83 20.15 -10.67
CA ARG A 111 -9.54 20.47 -11.29
C ARG A 111 -8.61 19.24 -11.32
N PRO A 112 -7.62 19.20 -12.23
CA PRO A 112 -6.57 18.19 -12.17
C PRO A 112 -5.87 18.14 -10.81
N LEU A 113 -5.37 16.97 -10.44
CA LEU A 113 -4.59 16.81 -9.21
C LEU A 113 -3.28 17.61 -9.30
N SER A 114 -2.67 17.92 -8.15
CA SER A 114 -1.32 18.48 -8.13
C SER A 114 -0.31 17.40 -7.83
N ALA A 115 0.64 17.17 -8.75
CA ALA A 115 1.76 16.28 -8.51
C ALA A 115 2.65 16.74 -7.33
N ASP A 116 2.68 18.04 -7.04
CA ASP A 116 3.45 18.62 -5.94
C ASP A 116 2.86 18.32 -4.55
N GLU A 117 1.53 18.09 -4.48
CA GLU A 117 0.80 18.05 -3.19
C GLU A 117 0.11 16.70 -2.94
N VAL A 118 -0.35 16.03 -3.98
CA VAL A 118 -1.16 14.81 -3.88
C VAL A 118 -0.29 13.58 -4.17
N PRO A 119 -0.05 12.69 -3.19
CA PRO A 119 0.58 11.40 -3.46
C PRO A 119 -0.35 10.54 -4.30
N TYR A 120 -0.02 10.40 -5.58
CA TYR A 120 -0.74 9.51 -6.49
C TYR A 120 0.21 8.57 -7.23
N VAL A 121 -0.33 7.45 -7.67
CA VAL A 121 0.32 6.50 -8.59
C VAL A 121 -0.31 6.60 -9.97
N VAL A 122 0.51 6.37 -10.97
CA VAL A 122 0.09 6.29 -12.36
C VAL A 122 -0.03 4.82 -12.73
N VAL A 123 -1.18 4.43 -13.27
CA VAL A 123 -1.42 3.06 -13.71
C VAL A 123 -1.30 2.99 -15.24
N PRO A 124 -0.87 1.87 -15.84
CA PRO A 124 -0.78 1.80 -17.29
C PRO A 124 -2.11 2.11 -17.97
N GLY A 125 -2.04 2.86 -19.07
CA GLY A 125 -3.22 3.22 -19.86
C GLY A 125 -3.99 2.00 -20.39
N PRO A 126 -5.31 2.13 -20.62
CA PRO A 126 -6.14 1.02 -21.07
C PRO A 126 -5.70 0.49 -22.44
N SER A 127 -5.46 -0.82 -22.54
CA SER A 127 -5.01 -1.47 -23.77
C SER A 127 -5.45 -2.93 -23.83
N ALA A 128 -5.01 -3.66 -24.85
CA ALA A 128 -5.15 -5.11 -24.89
C ALA A 128 -4.33 -5.80 -23.77
N ARG A 129 -3.25 -5.17 -23.30
CA ARG A 129 -2.41 -5.67 -22.21
C ARG A 129 -3.16 -5.68 -20.88
N TRP A 130 -3.81 -4.57 -20.55
CA TRP A 130 -4.57 -4.44 -19.31
C TRP A 130 -5.57 -3.30 -19.41
N ARG A 131 -6.72 -3.46 -18.76
CA ARG A 131 -7.76 -2.43 -18.65
C ARG A 131 -7.99 -2.15 -17.17
N PRO A 132 -7.48 -1.03 -16.62
CA PRO A 132 -7.59 -0.73 -15.19
C PRO A 132 -9.02 -0.84 -14.66
N ALA A 133 -9.98 -0.22 -15.37
CA ALA A 133 -11.39 -0.21 -14.98
C ALA A 133 -12.01 -1.62 -14.91
N ALA A 134 -11.60 -2.54 -15.79
CA ALA A 134 -12.06 -3.94 -15.74
C ALA A 134 -11.51 -4.71 -14.53
N SER A 135 -10.45 -4.20 -13.90
CA SER A 135 -9.87 -4.72 -12.66
C SER A 135 -10.34 -3.94 -11.42
N GLY A 136 -11.36 -3.08 -11.55
CA GLY A 136 -11.85 -2.23 -10.47
C GLY A 136 -10.94 -1.04 -10.12
N VAL A 137 -9.96 -0.74 -10.95
CA VAL A 137 -9.00 0.36 -10.74
C VAL A 137 -9.46 1.63 -11.45
N THR A 138 -9.50 2.73 -10.73
CA THR A 138 -10.11 4.01 -11.15
C THR A 138 -9.62 5.13 -10.22
N GLY A 139 -9.95 6.39 -10.53
CA GLY A 139 -9.58 7.54 -9.72
C GLY A 139 -9.96 7.35 -8.25
N GLY A 140 -8.98 7.55 -7.37
CA GLY A 140 -9.15 7.41 -5.93
C GLY A 140 -9.04 5.98 -5.43
N THR A 141 -8.84 4.97 -6.28
CA THR A 141 -8.46 3.62 -5.81
C THR A 141 -7.25 3.75 -4.90
N LEU A 142 -7.33 3.20 -3.69
CA LEU A 142 -6.25 3.26 -2.72
C LEU A 142 -5.00 2.54 -3.25
N ALA A 143 -3.86 3.21 -3.16
CA ALA A 143 -2.54 2.68 -3.47
C ALA A 143 -1.62 2.74 -2.25
N VAL A 144 -0.71 1.78 -2.15
CA VAL A 144 0.34 1.74 -1.14
C VAL A 144 1.66 1.54 -1.84
N LEU A 145 2.61 2.45 -1.57
CA LEU A 145 3.98 2.36 -2.06
C LEU A 145 4.88 1.88 -0.93
N VAL A 146 5.75 0.91 -1.23
CA VAL A 146 6.69 0.36 -0.27
C VAL A 146 8.10 0.38 -0.86
N HIS A 147 8.97 1.18 -0.26
CA HIS A 147 10.38 1.33 -0.66
C HIS A 147 11.28 1.41 0.58
N GLY A 148 12.36 0.63 0.61
CA GLY A 148 13.16 0.44 1.82
C GLY A 148 12.31 0.03 3.03
N GLY A 149 12.47 0.72 4.16
CA GLY A 149 11.61 0.53 5.35
C GLY A 149 10.32 1.37 5.37
N ARG A 150 10.00 2.09 4.28
CA ARG A 150 8.91 3.08 4.24
C ARG A 150 7.66 2.50 3.59
N VAL A 151 6.52 2.77 4.22
CA VAL A 151 5.17 2.50 3.68
C VAL A 151 4.47 3.84 3.52
N ARG A 152 3.95 4.13 2.33
CA ARG A 152 3.25 5.38 2.00
C ARG A 152 1.93 5.09 1.33
N TYR A 153 0.95 5.94 1.63
CA TYR A 153 -0.42 5.82 1.14
C TYR A 153 -0.65 6.87 0.07
N ALA A 154 -1.19 6.43 -1.05
CA ALA A 154 -1.45 7.22 -2.23
C ALA A 154 -2.81 6.81 -2.81
N VAL A 155 -3.17 7.44 -3.91
CA VAL A 155 -4.35 7.12 -4.71
C VAL A 155 -3.93 6.83 -6.15
N VAL A 156 -4.73 6.09 -6.91
CA VAL A 156 -4.62 6.12 -8.36
C VAL A 156 -5.11 7.48 -8.84
N GLY A 157 -4.22 8.26 -9.43
CA GLY A 157 -4.47 9.66 -9.82
C GLY A 157 -4.31 9.93 -11.30
N ASP A 158 -3.54 9.10 -12.02
CA ASP A 158 -3.38 9.24 -13.47
C ASP A 158 -3.22 7.89 -14.19
N THR A 159 -3.25 7.95 -15.53
CA THR A 159 -2.92 6.86 -16.43
C THR A 159 -1.75 7.23 -17.35
N GLY A 160 -0.76 6.36 -17.42
CA GLY A 160 0.44 6.55 -18.23
C GLY A 160 0.41 5.79 -19.56
N PRO A 161 1.58 5.58 -20.19
CA PRO A 161 1.73 4.75 -21.37
C PRO A 161 1.13 3.35 -21.19
N THR A 162 0.74 2.72 -22.30
CA THR A 162 0.03 1.43 -22.26
C THR A 162 0.91 0.23 -21.93
N ASP A 163 2.23 0.41 -21.93
CA ASP A 163 3.22 -0.66 -21.82
C ASP A 163 4.39 -0.37 -20.87
N VAL A 164 4.39 0.79 -20.20
CA VAL A 164 5.32 1.21 -19.14
C VAL A 164 4.57 1.22 -17.80
N ILE A 165 5.27 0.91 -16.70
CA ILE A 165 4.73 0.90 -15.33
C ILE A 165 5.83 1.29 -14.35
N GLY A 166 5.46 1.98 -13.27
CA GLY A 166 6.45 2.50 -12.31
C GLY A 166 6.32 4.00 -12.05
N GLU A 167 5.28 4.67 -12.54
CA GLU A 167 5.17 6.12 -12.39
C GLU A 167 4.38 6.54 -11.14
N ALA A 168 4.81 7.62 -10.50
CA ALA A 168 4.11 8.23 -9.37
C ALA A 168 4.37 9.73 -9.26
N SER A 169 3.50 10.46 -8.57
CA SER A 169 3.63 11.90 -8.41
C SER A 169 4.89 12.31 -7.65
N TYR A 170 5.34 13.53 -7.86
CA TYR A 170 6.43 14.12 -7.09
C TYR A 170 6.19 14.05 -5.57
N ALA A 171 4.96 14.33 -5.11
CA ALA A 171 4.56 14.20 -3.72
C ALA A 171 4.67 12.76 -3.18
N ALA A 172 4.35 11.76 -4.00
CA ALA A 172 4.51 10.36 -3.63
C ALA A 172 6.00 10.01 -3.46
N ALA A 173 6.84 10.37 -4.42
CA ALA A 173 8.29 10.16 -4.35
C ALA A 173 8.92 10.88 -3.15
N LEU A 174 8.59 12.15 -2.94
CA LEU A 174 9.06 12.93 -1.79
C LEU A 174 8.67 12.25 -0.47
N SER A 175 7.45 11.71 -0.37
CA SER A 175 7.00 10.99 0.83
C SER A 175 7.84 9.74 1.10
N LEU A 176 8.36 9.08 0.07
CA LEU A 176 9.27 7.93 0.17
C LEU A 176 10.73 8.35 0.43
N GLY A 177 11.04 9.64 0.48
CA GLY A 177 12.40 10.15 0.60
C GLY A 177 13.18 10.08 -0.70
N LEU A 178 12.49 10.07 -1.84
CA LEU A 178 13.02 10.03 -3.20
C LEU A 178 12.86 11.40 -3.89
N GLY A 179 12.93 12.48 -3.11
CA GLY A 179 12.82 13.85 -3.61
C GLY A 179 14.11 14.35 -4.26
N GLY A 180 14.01 15.44 -5.01
CA GLY A 180 15.10 16.00 -5.81
C GLY A 180 14.54 16.96 -6.85
N ALA A 181 15.35 17.42 -7.79
CA ALA A 181 14.80 18.01 -9.01
C ALA A 181 13.95 16.93 -9.73
N PRO A 182 12.75 17.23 -10.28
CA PRO A 182 11.85 16.20 -10.81
C PRO A 182 12.50 15.22 -11.78
N GLN A 183 13.39 15.69 -12.65
CA GLN A 183 14.08 14.87 -13.65
C GLN A 183 15.19 13.97 -13.05
N ALA A 184 15.55 14.19 -11.79
CA ALA A 184 16.56 13.43 -11.05
C ALA A 184 15.99 12.79 -9.77
N ALA A 185 14.70 12.99 -9.50
CA ALA A 185 13.98 12.38 -8.39
C ALA A 185 13.46 11.00 -8.80
N GLY A 186 12.90 10.27 -7.84
CA GLY A 186 12.51 8.88 -8.06
C GLY A 186 13.63 7.90 -7.72
N THR A 187 13.56 6.68 -8.25
CA THR A 187 14.58 5.65 -8.03
C THR A 187 14.50 4.57 -9.10
N GLN A 188 15.65 3.96 -9.40
CA GLN A 188 15.75 2.75 -10.23
C GLN A 188 15.64 1.46 -9.39
N ASP A 189 15.65 1.59 -8.06
CA ASP A 189 15.47 0.49 -7.13
C ASP A 189 14.01 0.06 -7.03
N ASP A 190 13.80 -1.12 -6.46
CA ASP A 190 12.47 -1.69 -6.28
C ASP A 190 11.56 -0.86 -5.36
N VAL A 191 10.41 -0.48 -5.92
CA VAL A 191 9.22 0.01 -5.23
C VAL A 191 8.09 -0.98 -5.48
N LEU A 192 7.51 -1.48 -4.40
CA LEU A 192 6.29 -2.28 -4.47
C LEU A 192 5.09 -1.32 -4.51
N TYR A 193 4.26 -1.51 -5.53
CA TYR A 193 2.97 -0.85 -5.69
C TYR A 193 1.89 -1.87 -5.32
N LEU A 194 1.06 -1.55 -4.33
CA LEU A 194 -0.02 -2.41 -3.85
C LEU A 194 -1.34 -1.63 -3.91
N LEU A 195 -2.21 -2.01 -4.84
CA LEU A 195 -3.54 -1.43 -5.03
C LEU A 195 -4.60 -2.23 -4.29
N PHE A 196 -5.60 -1.50 -3.79
CA PHE A 196 -6.81 -2.04 -3.17
C PHE A 196 -8.05 -1.59 -3.95
N PRO A 197 -8.43 -2.31 -5.04
CA PRO A 197 -9.59 -1.96 -5.87
C PRO A 197 -10.92 -1.82 -5.11
N ASP A 198 -11.05 -2.48 -3.95
CA ASP A 198 -12.24 -2.43 -3.08
C ASP A 198 -12.31 -1.16 -2.21
N THR A 199 -11.31 -0.30 -2.26
CA THR A 199 -11.20 0.89 -1.41
C THR A 199 -11.00 2.13 -2.26
N ARG A 200 -11.97 3.05 -2.19
CA ARG A 200 -11.91 4.35 -2.86
C ARG A 200 -11.78 5.48 -1.86
N VAL A 201 -10.78 6.32 -2.05
CA VAL A 201 -10.48 7.50 -1.26
C VAL A 201 -11.24 8.70 -1.84
N HIS A 202 -11.97 9.41 -0.98
CA HIS A 202 -12.61 10.67 -1.30
C HIS A 202 -12.52 11.64 -0.11
N PRO A 203 -12.17 12.92 -0.32
CA PRO A 203 -11.67 13.51 -1.57
C PRO A 203 -10.36 12.85 -2.04
N ILE A 204 -10.18 12.72 -3.36
CA ILE A 204 -9.03 12.01 -3.95
C ILE A 204 -7.72 12.78 -3.69
N GLU A 205 -7.82 14.10 -3.66
CA GLU A 205 -6.73 15.04 -3.44
C GLU A 205 -6.31 15.17 -1.97
N ASP A 206 -7.02 14.56 -1.02
CA ASP A 206 -6.71 14.66 0.41
C ASP A 206 -5.73 13.55 0.86
N PRO A 207 -4.45 13.87 1.13
CA PRO A 207 -3.49 12.88 1.58
C PRO A 207 -3.83 12.32 2.97
N ALA A 208 -4.58 13.05 3.80
CA ALA A 208 -5.02 12.56 5.11
C ALA A 208 -6.11 11.49 4.96
N ALA A 209 -7.06 11.68 4.04
CA ALA A 209 -8.05 10.66 3.68
C ALA A 209 -7.37 9.39 3.17
N ALA A 210 -6.38 9.51 2.27
CA ALA A 210 -5.60 8.37 1.77
C ALA A 210 -4.88 7.62 2.91
N ARG A 211 -4.24 8.34 3.84
CA ARG A 211 -3.60 7.75 5.02
C ARG A 211 -4.60 7.05 5.95
N ALA A 212 -5.76 7.63 6.18
CA ALA A 212 -6.77 7.06 7.06
C ALA A 212 -7.37 5.76 6.47
N ALA A 213 -7.85 5.82 5.22
CA ALA A 213 -8.36 4.67 4.49
C ALA A 213 -7.30 3.58 4.35
N GLY A 214 -6.07 3.99 4.02
CA GLY A 214 -4.92 3.12 3.87
C GLY A 214 -4.57 2.33 5.13
N ARG A 215 -4.45 2.99 6.28
CA ARG A 215 -4.17 2.30 7.56
C ARG A 215 -5.27 1.29 7.90
N ALA A 216 -6.53 1.67 7.73
CA ALA A 216 -7.67 0.79 8.02
C ALA A 216 -7.65 -0.44 7.08
N ARG A 217 -7.54 -0.22 5.78
CA ARG A 217 -7.59 -1.27 4.76
C ARG A 217 -6.39 -2.21 4.84
N VAL A 218 -5.18 -1.69 5.01
CA VAL A 218 -3.96 -2.50 5.12
C VAL A 218 -3.96 -3.34 6.40
N SER A 219 -4.43 -2.78 7.52
CA SER A 219 -4.59 -3.55 8.75
C SER A 219 -5.56 -4.73 8.56
N ARG A 220 -6.65 -4.51 7.82
CA ARG A 220 -7.60 -5.57 7.47
C ARG A 220 -6.97 -6.61 6.54
N TYR A 221 -6.28 -6.16 5.49
CA TYR A 221 -5.56 -7.01 4.55
C TYR A 221 -4.58 -7.94 5.25
N LEU A 222 -3.81 -7.46 6.23
CA LEU A 222 -2.88 -8.30 6.96
C LEU A 222 -3.57 -9.36 7.84
N ARG A 223 -4.79 -9.09 8.34
CA ARG A 223 -5.57 -10.04 9.15
C ARG A 223 -6.30 -11.09 8.33
N GLU A 224 -7.06 -10.67 7.31
CA GLU A 224 -7.63 -11.56 6.26
C GLU A 224 -6.51 -12.41 5.65
N THR A 225 -5.35 -11.77 5.65
CA THR A 225 -4.08 -12.18 5.15
C THR A 225 -3.35 -13.29 5.90
N ALA A 226 -3.76 -13.59 7.13
CA ALA A 226 -2.91 -14.37 8.03
C ALA A 226 -2.67 -15.78 7.44
N PRO A 227 -1.45 -16.34 7.59
CA PRO A 227 -1.18 -17.72 7.18
C PRO A 227 -2.10 -18.73 7.88
#